data_AF-A0A7T1WTJ4-F1
#
_entry.id   AF-A0A7T1WTJ4-F1
#
_cell.length_a   1.000
_cell.length_b   1.000
_cell.length_c   1.000
_cell.angle_alpha   90.00
_cell.angle_beta   90.00
_cell.angle_gamma   90.00
#
_symmetry.space_group_name_H-M   'P 1'
#
loop_
_entity.id
_entity.type
_entity.pdbx_description
1 polymer ?
#
loop_
_entity_poly.entity_id
_entity_poly.type
_entity_poly.pdbx_seq_one_letter_code
_entity_poly.pdbx_strand_id
1 'polypeptide(L)'
;MLDHTCAGLPVELGEDVLAVLTEQEARQEAGRRLTPVASLTALGSSDALATAELFVADRRRRSFVPGYLPSALSHAQSTILRSVARGDVAITDDKPHLRREGIRVSISTIRALENRGLVMREDCPDRFRDEHVHLTAAGRRDLAASFARPRPAGLTTTRPATPLPTAPAGRAR
;
A
#
# COMPACT_ATOMS: atom_id res chain seq x y z
N MET A 1 8.40 -25.50 -23.63
CA MET A 1 7.44 -26.29 -22.82
C MET A 1 8.07 -26.54 -21.48
N LEU A 2 7.57 -25.90 -20.42
CA LEU A 2 7.94 -26.20 -19.04
C LEU A 2 6.66 -26.62 -18.32
N ASP A 3 6.40 -27.93 -18.32
CA ASP A 3 5.38 -28.57 -17.50
C ASP A 3 5.83 -28.56 -16.04
N HIS A 4 5.49 -27.49 -15.33
CA HIS A 4 5.60 -27.40 -13.86
C HIS A 4 4.20 -27.23 -13.27
N THR A 5 3.35 -28.18 -13.60
CA THR A 5 2.15 -28.49 -12.82
C THR A 5 2.66 -29.22 -11.58
N CYS A 6 2.65 -28.58 -10.42
CA CYS A 6 2.93 -29.22 -9.14
C CYS A 6 1.79 -30.20 -8.80
N ALA A 7 1.69 -31.28 -9.55
CA ALA A 7 0.94 -32.46 -9.14
C ALA A 7 1.88 -33.30 -8.27
N GLY A 8 1.50 -33.54 -7.01
CA GLY A 8 2.20 -34.49 -6.15
C GLY A 8 2.80 -33.96 -4.84
N LEU A 9 2.48 -32.75 -4.38
CA LEU A 9 2.81 -32.39 -3.00
C LEU A 9 1.75 -32.97 -2.06
N PRO A 10 2.10 -33.94 -1.20
CA PRO A 10 1.13 -34.49 -0.26
C PRO A 10 0.78 -33.42 0.78
N VAL A 11 -0.51 -33.31 1.09
CA VAL A 11 -1.02 -32.44 2.15
C VAL A 11 -1.46 -33.33 3.30
N GLU A 12 -0.91 -33.12 4.49
CA GLU A 12 -1.33 -33.85 5.69
C GLU A 12 -2.74 -33.42 6.11
N LEU A 13 -3.66 -34.38 6.11
CA LEU A 13 -5.04 -34.23 6.57
C LEU A 13 -5.21 -34.98 7.90
N GLY A 14 -4.57 -34.49 8.96
CA GLY A 14 -4.64 -35.16 10.28
C GLY A 14 -4.00 -36.55 10.28
N GLU A 15 -3.87 -37.14 11.47
CA GLU A 15 -3.03 -38.31 11.74
C GLU A 15 -3.15 -39.41 10.66
N ASP A 16 -2.08 -39.55 9.88
CA ASP A 16 -1.75 -40.63 8.96
C ASP A 16 -2.57 -40.84 7.66
N VAL A 17 -3.07 -39.78 7.00
CA VAL A 17 -3.54 -39.92 5.60
C VAL A 17 -2.91 -38.88 4.66
N LEU A 18 -1.90 -39.30 3.90
CA LEU A 18 -1.36 -38.57 2.75
C LEU A 18 -2.28 -38.79 1.55
N ALA A 19 -3.29 -37.92 1.41
CA ALA A 19 -4.15 -37.93 0.22
C ALA A 19 -3.43 -37.21 -0.94
N VAL A 20 -3.26 -37.90 -2.07
CA VAL A 20 -2.89 -37.26 -3.33
C VAL A 20 -4.09 -36.45 -3.78
N LEU A 21 -4.05 -35.14 -3.53
CA LEU A 21 -5.11 -34.23 -3.96
C LEU A 21 -5.27 -34.31 -5.47
N THR A 22 -6.50 -34.41 -5.94
CA THR A 22 -6.78 -34.20 -7.36
C THR A 22 -6.34 -32.80 -7.75
N GLU A 23 -6.04 -32.58 -9.03
CA GLU A 23 -5.58 -31.27 -9.51
C GLU A 23 -6.55 -30.14 -9.14
N GLN A 24 -7.86 -30.44 -9.11
CA GLN A 24 -8.90 -29.50 -8.71
C GLN A 24 -8.87 -29.19 -7.20
N GLU A 25 -8.64 -30.18 -6.34
CA GLU A 25 -8.55 -29.98 -4.89
C GLU A 25 -7.26 -29.26 -4.50
N ALA A 26 -6.14 -29.59 -5.14
CA ALA A 26 -4.88 -28.88 -4.98
C ALA A 26 -5.01 -27.40 -5.39
N ARG A 27 -5.76 -27.11 -6.47
CA ARG A 27 -6.07 -25.73 -6.88
C ARG A 27 -6.93 -24.99 -5.86
N GLN A 28 -7.97 -25.63 -5.31
CA GLN A 28 -8.81 -25.01 -4.28
C GLN A 28 -8.03 -24.74 -3.00
N GLU A 29 -7.18 -25.68 -2.58
CA GLU A 29 -6.36 -25.54 -1.39
C GLU A 29 -5.27 -24.47 -1.56
N ALA A 30 -4.62 -24.39 -2.72
CA ALA A 30 -3.71 -23.30 -3.07
C ALA A 30 -4.45 -21.94 -3.03
N GLY A 31 -5.64 -21.86 -3.61
CA GLY A 31 -6.51 -20.67 -3.53
C GLY A 31 -6.83 -20.24 -2.10
N ARG A 32 -7.16 -21.20 -1.23
CA ARG A 32 -7.45 -20.95 0.20
C ARG A 32 -6.24 -20.43 0.96
N ARG A 33 -5.03 -20.91 0.66
CA ARG A 33 -3.78 -20.51 1.33
C ARG A 33 -3.22 -19.18 0.84
N LEU A 34 -3.57 -18.75 -0.36
CA LEU A 34 -3.08 -17.48 -0.94
C LEU A 34 -3.57 -16.25 -0.21
N THR A 35 -4.84 -16.22 0.23
CA THR A 35 -5.38 -15.05 0.97
C THR A 35 -4.65 -14.80 2.29
N PRO A 36 -4.43 -15.83 3.15
CA PRO A 36 -3.59 -15.71 4.34
C PRO A 36 -2.14 -15.31 4.04
N VAL A 37 -1.47 -15.96 3.08
CA VAL A 37 -0.07 -15.65 2.72
C VAL A 37 0.04 -14.21 2.23
N ALA A 38 -0.85 -13.78 1.35
CA ALA A 38 -0.86 -12.41 0.85
C ALA A 38 -1.11 -11.38 1.96
N SER A 39 -1.96 -11.70 2.94
CA SER A 39 -2.20 -10.84 4.10
C SER A 39 -0.97 -10.73 5.00
N LEU A 40 -0.25 -11.84 5.22
CA LEU A 40 0.99 -11.87 5.98
C LEU A 40 2.12 -11.10 5.28
N THR A 41 2.26 -11.24 3.96
CA THR A 41 3.25 -10.48 3.18
C THR A 41 2.92 -8.99 3.07
N ALA A 42 1.62 -8.64 3.06
CA ALA A 42 1.18 -7.24 3.03
C ALA A 42 1.60 -6.46 4.29
N LEU A 43 1.71 -7.14 5.44
CA LEU A 43 2.26 -6.54 6.67
C LEU A 43 3.68 -6.04 6.45
N GLY A 44 4.53 -6.84 5.79
CA GLY A 44 5.91 -6.46 5.44
C GLY A 44 5.98 -5.24 4.54
N SER A 45 5.13 -5.17 3.52
CA SER A 45 5.06 -4.01 2.61
C SER A 45 4.59 -2.73 3.31
N SER A 46 3.61 -2.84 4.21
CA SER A 46 3.11 -1.70 5.00
C SER A 46 4.16 -1.17 5.96
N ASP A 47 4.87 -2.05 6.67
CA ASP A 47 5.91 -1.66 7.64
C ASP A 47 7.15 -1.08 6.94
N ALA A 48 7.52 -1.64 5.78
CA ALA A 48 8.58 -1.09 4.95
C ALA A 48 8.24 0.34 4.49
N LEU A 49 6.98 0.58 4.08
CA LEU A 49 6.52 1.92 3.70
C LEU A 49 6.56 2.90 4.87
N ALA A 50 6.06 2.48 6.05
CA ALA A 50 6.07 3.30 7.26
C ALA A 50 7.50 3.66 7.69
N THR A 51 8.42 2.68 7.63
CA THR A 51 9.84 2.89 7.93
C THR A 51 10.49 3.86 6.95
N ALA A 52 10.19 3.73 5.66
CA ALA A 52 10.69 4.65 4.62
C ALA A 52 10.18 6.08 4.84
N GLU A 53 8.92 6.26 5.21
CA GLU A 53 8.34 7.57 5.52
C GLU A 53 9.03 8.21 6.74
N LEU A 54 9.21 7.45 7.83
CA LEU A 54 9.94 7.91 9.03
C LEU A 54 11.38 8.29 8.70
N PHE A 55 12.08 7.46 7.91
CA PHE A 55 13.45 7.72 7.49
C PHE A 55 13.58 9.02 6.68
N VAL A 56 12.70 9.24 5.70
CA VAL A 56 12.70 10.48 4.90
C VAL A 56 12.37 11.69 5.76
N ALA A 57 11.41 11.55 6.68
CA ALA A 57 11.05 12.61 7.62
C ALA A 57 12.23 12.99 8.55
N ASP A 58 12.93 12.00 9.12
CA ASP A 58 14.12 12.23 9.95
C ASP A 58 15.25 12.89 9.15
N ARG A 59 15.54 12.41 7.94
CA ARG A 59 16.56 13.00 7.05
C ARG A 59 16.26 14.47 6.74
N ARG A 60 14.99 14.83 6.52
CA ARG A 60 14.57 16.23 6.35
C ARG A 60 14.73 17.06 7.61
N ARG A 61 14.39 16.51 8.78
CA ARG A 61 14.62 17.21 10.07
C ARG A 61 16.09 17.55 10.27
N ARG A 62 16.99 16.72 9.72
CA ARG A 62 18.45 16.96 9.71
C ARG A 62 18.93 17.79 8.50
N SER A 63 18.04 18.50 7.82
CA SER A 63 18.33 19.38 6.67
C SER A 63 18.94 18.67 5.45
N PHE A 64 18.72 17.36 5.30
CA PHE A 64 19.15 16.66 4.09
C PHE A 64 18.15 16.93 2.94
N VAL A 65 18.61 17.64 1.91
CA VAL A 65 17.81 17.92 0.71
C VAL A 65 18.09 16.83 -0.34
N PRO A 66 17.08 16.08 -0.81
CA PRO A 66 17.27 15.15 -1.91
C PRO A 66 17.67 15.90 -3.19
N GLY A 67 18.71 15.44 -3.88
CA GLY A 67 19.12 15.99 -5.19
C GLY A 67 18.16 15.68 -6.34
N TYR A 68 17.09 14.92 -6.07
CA TYR A 68 16.03 14.61 -7.04
C TYR A 68 14.86 15.58 -6.87
N LEU A 69 14.54 16.33 -7.92
CA LEU A 69 13.36 17.18 -7.98
C LEU A 69 12.15 16.32 -8.40
N PRO A 70 11.22 16.00 -7.48
CA PRO A 70 10.11 15.12 -7.82
C PRO A 70 9.09 15.81 -8.72
N SER A 71 8.43 15.00 -9.56
CA SER A 71 7.27 15.46 -10.31
C SER A 71 6.19 16.00 -9.36
N ALA A 72 5.43 17.00 -9.81
CA ALA A 72 4.29 17.50 -9.04
C ALA A 72 3.16 16.45 -8.98
N LEU A 73 3.26 15.50 -8.05
CA LEU A 73 2.16 14.58 -7.75
C LEU A 73 1.04 15.31 -7.03
N SER A 74 -0.20 15.04 -7.45
CA SER A 74 -1.38 15.42 -6.67
C SER A 74 -1.49 14.57 -5.40
N HIS A 75 -2.29 15.03 -4.43
CA HIS A 75 -2.54 14.26 -3.22
C HIS A 75 -3.15 12.88 -3.54
N ALA A 76 -4.13 12.85 -4.45
CA ALA A 76 -4.75 11.60 -4.91
C ALA A 76 -3.72 10.64 -5.54
N GLN A 77 -2.86 11.13 -6.44
CA GLN A 77 -1.80 10.31 -7.05
C GLN A 77 -0.82 9.77 -6.01
N SER A 78 -0.46 10.58 -5.01
CA SER A 78 0.43 10.15 -3.92
C SER A 78 -0.22 9.08 -3.05
N THR A 79 -1.53 9.17 -2.79
CA THR A 79 -2.29 8.15 -2.07
C THR A 79 -2.35 6.84 -2.85
N ILE A 80 -2.57 6.91 -4.15
CA ILE A 80 -2.60 5.74 -5.04
C ILE A 80 -1.23 5.07 -5.10
N LEU A 81 -0.13 5.83 -5.24
CA LEU A 81 1.22 5.25 -5.21
C LEU A 81 1.56 4.58 -3.88
N ARG A 82 1.04 5.08 -2.74
CA ARG A 82 1.16 4.38 -1.45
C ARG A 82 0.40 3.05 -1.44
N SER A 83 -0.81 3.01 -2.00
CA SER A 83 -1.58 1.77 -2.14
C SER A 83 -0.86 0.76 -3.04
N VAL A 84 -0.29 1.22 -4.16
CA VAL A 84 0.54 0.37 -5.05
C VAL A 84 1.79 -0.13 -4.30
N ALA A 85 2.48 0.74 -3.54
CA ALA A 85 3.65 0.34 -2.76
C ALA A 85 3.37 -0.74 -1.71
N ARG A 86 2.15 -0.77 -1.18
CA ARG A 86 1.69 -1.79 -0.23
C ARG A 86 1.31 -3.12 -0.90
N GLY A 87 1.17 -3.14 -2.22
CA GLY A 87 0.60 -4.28 -2.95
C GLY A 87 -0.92 -4.35 -2.85
N ASP A 88 -1.60 -3.25 -2.52
CA ASP A 88 -3.05 -3.23 -2.32
C ASP A 88 -3.83 -3.13 -3.64
N VAL A 89 -3.16 -2.87 -4.77
CA VAL A 89 -3.79 -2.60 -6.08
C VAL A 89 -3.54 -3.76 -7.02
N ALA A 90 -4.62 -4.32 -7.54
CA ALA A 90 -4.58 -5.23 -8.68
C ALA A 90 -5.72 -4.89 -9.66
N ILE A 91 -5.62 -5.40 -10.88
CA ILE A 91 -6.56 -5.09 -11.96
C ILE A 91 -7.09 -6.41 -12.51
N THR A 92 -8.41 -6.56 -12.54
CA THR A 92 -9.07 -7.72 -13.15
C THR A 92 -10.00 -7.19 -14.24
N ASP A 93 -9.90 -7.70 -15.46
CA ASP A 93 -10.75 -7.26 -16.59
C ASP A 93 -10.78 -5.73 -16.79
N ASP A 94 -9.61 -5.07 -16.74
CA ASP A 94 -9.42 -3.61 -16.81
C ASP A 94 -10.13 -2.82 -15.68
N LYS A 95 -10.58 -3.51 -14.62
CA LYS A 95 -11.18 -2.91 -13.43
C LYS A 95 -10.19 -2.97 -12.27
N PRO A 96 -9.69 -1.81 -11.80
CA PRO A 96 -8.82 -1.78 -10.64
C PRO A 96 -9.63 -2.10 -9.38
N HIS A 97 -9.10 -3.00 -8.57
CA HIS A 97 -9.62 -3.32 -7.26
C HIS A 97 -8.57 -2.99 -6.19
N LEU A 98 -9.03 -2.42 -5.08
CA LEU A 98 -8.20 -2.24 -3.88
C LEU A 98 -8.55 -3.31 -2.87
N ARG A 99 -7.52 -3.97 -2.34
CA ARG A 99 -7.65 -4.91 -1.23
C ARG A 99 -8.08 -4.24 0.08
N ARG A 100 -7.86 -2.93 0.21
CA ARG A 100 -8.17 -2.15 1.42
C ARG A 100 -9.19 -1.05 1.13
N GLU A 101 -10.23 -0.99 1.95
CA GLU A 101 -11.35 -0.04 1.81
C GLU A 101 -10.91 1.42 2.04
N GLY A 102 -11.60 2.35 1.38
CA GLY A 102 -11.51 3.80 1.65
C GLY A 102 -10.90 4.66 0.55
N ILE A 103 -10.40 4.07 -0.54
CA ILE A 103 -9.89 4.81 -1.71
C ILE A 103 -10.54 4.25 -2.96
N ARG A 104 -11.03 5.11 -3.86
CA ARG A 104 -11.48 4.72 -5.20
C ARG A 104 -10.36 5.02 -6.19
N VAL A 105 -9.93 4.01 -6.94
CA VAL A 105 -8.96 4.15 -8.03
C VAL A 105 -9.69 3.93 -9.35
N SER A 106 -9.54 4.85 -10.29
CA SER A 106 -10.02 4.66 -11.66
C SER A 106 -8.92 4.05 -12.52
N ILE A 107 -9.32 3.25 -13.52
CA ILE A 107 -8.38 2.69 -14.49
C ILE A 107 -7.64 3.80 -15.26
N SER A 108 -8.32 4.91 -15.52
CA SER A 108 -7.73 6.11 -16.14
C SER A 108 -6.60 6.70 -15.29
N THR A 109 -6.70 6.65 -13.96
CA THR A 109 -5.63 7.14 -13.09
C THR A 109 -4.43 6.20 -13.12
N ILE A 110 -4.65 4.88 -13.15
CA ILE A 110 -3.56 3.91 -13.31
C ILE A 110 -2.85 4.12 -14.65
N ARG A 111 -3.59 4.20 -15.77
CA ARG A 111 -3.02 4.49 -17.09
C ARG A 111 -2.25 5.81 -17.13
N ALA A 112 -2.73 6.85 -16.42
CA ALA A 112 -2.01 8.11 -16.30
C ALA A 112 -0.69 7.98 -15.52
N LEU A 113 -0.63 7.12 -14.51
CA LEU A 113 0.60 6.82 -13.77
C LEU A 113 1.57 5.96 -14.59
N GLU A 114 1.06 5.05 -15.43
CA GLU A 114 1.83 4.24 -16.40
C GLU A 114 2.44 5.10 -17.49
N ASN A 115 1.66 6.02 -18.07
CA ASN A 115 2.14 6.97 -19.07
C ASN A 115 3.23 7.90 -18.51
N ARG A 116 3.25 8.13 -17.20
CA ARG A 116 4.32 8.86 -16.50
C ARG A 116 5.50 7.97 -16.11
N GLY A 117 5.45 6.67 -16.40
CA GLY A 117 6.47 5.69 -16.05
C GLY A 117 6.62 5.48 -14.55
N LEU A 118 5.60 5.78 -13.74
CA LEU A 118 5.65 5.67 -12.27
C LEU A 118 5.22 4.28 -11.79
N VAL A 119 4.32 3.66 -12.52
CA VAL A 119 3.86 2.29 -12.26
C VAL A 119 3.97 1.47 -13.53
N MET A 120 3.98 0.16 -13.36
CA MET A 120 3.99 -0.81 -14.44
C MET A 120 3.10 -1.97 -14.04
N ARG A 121 2.42 -2.56 -15.04
CA ARG A 121 1.70 -3.83 -14.87
C ARG A 121 2.66 -4.97 -15.07
N GLU A 122 2.60 -5.91 -14.15
CA GLU A 122 3.19 -7.21 -14.34
C GLU A 122 2.05 -8.19 -14.58
N ASP A 123 2.14 -8.89 -15.71
CA ASP A 123 1.23 -9.98 -16.01
C ASP A 123 1.48 -11.06 -14.95
N CYS A 124 0.45 -11.34 -14.16
CA CYS A 124 0.51 -12.48 -13.27
C CYS A 124 0.38 -13.73 -14.14
N PRO A 125 1.16 -14.80 -13.88
CA PRO A 125 1.01 -16.04 -14.65
C PRO A 125 -0.45 -16.47 -14.65
N ASP A 126 -0.96 -16.91 -15.82
CA ASP A 126 -2.37 -17.16 -16.24
C ASP A 126 -3.34 -17.76 -15.19
N ARG A 127 -2.80 -18.29 -14.10
CA ARG A 127 -3.48 -18.85 -12.93
C ARG A 127 -4.22 -17.79 -12.09
N PHE A 128 -3.82 -16.53 -12.17
CA PHE A 128 -4.51 -15.41 -11.52
C PHE A 128 -4.77 -14.35 -12.59
N ARG A 129 -6.02 -14.18 -13.02
CA ARG A 129 -6.42 -13.19 -14.05
C ARG A 129 -6.27 -11.72 -13.59
N ASP A 130 -5.47 -11.50 -12.56
CA ASP A 130 -5.26 -10.22 -11.92
C ASP A 130 -3.90 -9.70 -12.35
N GLU A 131 -3.86 -8.58 -13.06
CA GLU A 131 -2.63 -7.84 -13.33
C GLU A 131 -2.20 -7.14 -12.03
N HIS A 132 -0.96 -7.37 -11.60
CA HIS A 132 -0.42 -6.69 -10.44
C HIS A 132 0.25 -5.39 -10.86
N VAL A 133 -0.03 -4.32 -10.13
CA VAL A 133 0.57 -3.00 -10.38
C VAL A 133 1.75 -2.82 -9.45
N HIS A 134 2.92 -2.52 -10.01
CA HIS A 134 4.17 -2.31 -9.26
C HIS A 134 4.75 -0.93 -9.48
N LEU A 135 5.49 -0.42 -8.49
CA LEU A 135 6.23 0.84 -8.63
C LEU A 135 7.50 0.64 -9.45
N THR A 136 7.72 1.53 -10.43
CA THR A 136 9.01 1.61 -11.11
C THR A 136 10.06 2.28 -10.22
N ALA A 137 11.32 2.33 -10.68
CA ALA A 137 12.36 3.13 -10.03
C ALA A 137 12.03 4.65 -9.99
N ALA A 138 11.32 5.17 -10.99
CA ALA A 138 10.84 6.55 -10.99
C ALA A 138 9.69 6.73 -9.99
N GLY A 139 8.72 5.80 -9.98
CA GLY A 139 7.61 5.80 -9.03
C GLY A 139 8.06 5.79 -7.57
N ARG A 140 9.07 4.97 -7.23
CA ARG A 140 9.66 4.94 -5.89
C ARG A 140 10.29 6.27 -5.48
N ARG A 141 11.01 6.95 -6.39
CA ARG A 141 11.62 8.26 -6.12
C ARG A 141 10.56 9.34 -5.93
N ASP A 142 9.55 9.39 -6.80
CA ASP A 142 8.44 10.35 -6.68
C ASP A 142 7.61 10.11 -5.41
N LEU A 143 7.37 8.85 -5.05
CA LEU A 143 6.71 8.48 -3.80
C LEU A 143 7.55 8.89 -2.58
N ALA A 144 8.85 8.58 -2.56
CA ALA A 144 9.74 8.97 -1.47
C ALA A 144 9.77 10.49 -1.29
N ALA A 145 9.79 11.24 -2.39
CA ALA A 145 9.76 12.68 -2.34
C ALA A 145 8.39 13.25 -1.89
N SER A 146 7.30 12.48 -2.03
CA SER A 146 5.99 12.83 -1.49
C SER A 146 5.95 12.77 0.04
N PHE A 147 6.70 11.86 0.69
CA PHE A 147 6.85 11.82 2.16
C PHE A 147 7.51 13.08 2.70
N ALA A 148 8.33 13.68 1.85
CA ALA A 148 9.13 14.84 2.14
C ALA A 148 8.29 16.13 2.11
N ARG A 149 7.06 16.10 1.55
CA ARG A 149 6.19 17.29 1.52
C ARG A 149 5.61 17.53 2.91
N PRO A 150 5.56 18.79 3.39
CA PRO A 150 4.83 19.11 4.61
C PRO A 150 3.41 18.58 4.45
N ARG A 151 3.00 17.66 5.33
CA ARG A 151 1.57 17.38 5.49
C ARG A 151 0.96 18.73 5.85
N PRO A 152 0.00 19.28 5.08
CA PRO A 152 -0.71 20.47 5.53
C PRO A 152 -1.19 20.13 6.93
N ALA A 153 -0.70 20.88 7.92
CA ALA A 153 -1.14 20.73 9.29
C ALA A 153 -2.67 20.71 9.19
N GLY A 154 -3.27 19.57 9.56
CA GLY A 154 -4.72 19.51 9.64
C GLY A 154 -5.15 20.75 10.38
N LEU A 155 -6.17 21.45 9.89
CA LEU A 155 -6.77 22.59 10.55
C LEU A 155 -7.29 22.10 11.91
N THR A 156 -6.40 21.90 12.88
CA THR A 156 -6.71 21.85 14.29
C THR A 156 -7.09 23.27 14.62
N THR A 157 -8.36 23.56 14.42
CA THR A 157 -9.07 24.66 15.06
C THR A 157 -9.14 24.35 16.56
N THR A 158 -8.01 24.20 17.23
CA THR A 158 -7.94 24.38 18.67
C THR A 158 -7.87 25.89 18.86
N ARG A 159 -9.04 26.52 18.81
CA ARG A 159 -9.25 27.87 19.33
C ARG A 159 -8.65 27.86 20.74
N PRO A 160 -7.63 28.70 21.05
CA PRO A 160 -7.17 28.82 22.42
C PRO A 160 -8.38 29.26 23.26
N ALA A 161 -8.70 28.48 24.29
CA ALA A 161 -9.72 28.87 25.25
C ALA A 161 -9.25 30.17 25.91
N THR A 162 -10.00 31.25 25.68
CA THR A 162 -9.78 32.53 26.35
C THR A 162 -9.89 32.28 27.87
N PRO A 163 -8.91 32.65 28.69
CA PRO A 163 -9.03 32.53 30.14
C PRO A 163 -10.20 33.39 30.62
N LEU A 164 -11.12 32.78 31.37
CA LEU A 164 -12.23 33.48 32.02
C LEU A 164 -11.64 34.41 33.11
N PRO A 165 -12.00 35.70 33.16
CA PRO A 165 -11.47 36.61 34.19
C PRO A 165 -11.97 36.18 35.57
N THR A 166 -11.02 35.91 36.47
CA THR A 166 -11.26 35.65 37.89
C THR A 166 -11.78 36.93 38.55
N ALA A 167 -12.97 36.87 39.13
CA ALA A 167 -13.53 37.98 39.91
C ALA A 167 -12.66 38.25 41.16
N PRO A 168 -12.38 39.51 41.52
CA PRO A 168 -11.63 39.82 42.73
C PRO A 168 -12.47 39.55 43.98
N ALA A 169 -11.86 38.84 44.94
CA ALA A 169 -12.41 38.65 46.27
C ALA A 169 -12.51 40.02 47.00
N GLY A 170 -13.74 40.51 47.16
CA GLY A 170 -14.05 41.62 48.05
C GLY A 170 -13.86 41.20 49.50
N ARG A 171 -12.82 41.75 50.14
CA ARG A 171 -12.64 41.74 51.60
C ARG A 171 -13.62 42.77 52.19
N ALA A 172 -14.64 42.31 52.92
CA ALA A 172 -15.38 43.15 53.86
C ALA A 172 -14.87 42.86 55.28
N ARG A 173 -14.69 43.94 56.03
CA ARG A 173 -14.19 44.00 57.41
C ARG A 173 -15.37 44.24 58.34
#